data_AF-A0A830BTQ5-F1
#
_entry.id   AF-A0A830BTQ5-F1
#
_cell.length_a   1.000
_cell.length_b   1.000
_cell.length_c   1.000
_cell.angle_alpha   90.00
_cell.angle_beta   90.00
_cell.angle_gamma   90.00
#
_symmetry.space_group_name_H-M   'P 1'
#
loop_
_entity.id
_entity.type
_entity.pdbx_description
1 polymer ?
#
loop_
_entity_poly.entity_id
_entity_poly.type
_entity_poly.pdbx_seq_one_letter_code
_entity_poly.pdbx_strand_id
1 'polypeptide(L)' 'KKNPFVANHLLRKINKLNKKAEKEIIVTWSRASTIISIMIGHTIAVHNEVFMESPPLPPKKKKDRKRKYLVFEVSLSP' A
#
# COMPACT_ATOMS: atom_id res chain seq x y z
N LYS A 1 -2.43 0.52 -26.92
CA LYS A 1 -2.53 -0.13 -25.58
C LYS A 1 -2.32 0.95 -24.53
N LYS A 2 -3.19 1.04 -23.50
CA LYS A 2 -3.06 2.06 -22.44
C LYS A 2 -1.90 1.68 -21.51
N ASN A 3 -1.13 2.68 -21.05
CA ASN A 3 -0.10 2.46 -20.05
C ASN A 3 -0.74 1.97 -18.74
N PRO A 4 -0.07 1.08 -17.99
CA PRO A 4 -0.55 0.66 -16.68
C PRO A 4 -0.74 1.88 -15.78
N PHE A 5 -1.87 1.97 -15.10
CA PHE A 5 -2.15 3.07 -14.20
C PHE A 5 -1.34 2.90 -12.91
N VAL A 6 -0.58 3.94 -12.54
CA VAL A 6 0.14 3.98 -11.27
C VAL A 6 -0.11 5.34 -10.65
N ALA A 7 -0.51 5.36 -9.38
CA ALA A 7 -0.77 6.62 -8.71
C ALA A 7 0.51 7.45 -8.54
N ASN A 8 0.45 8.74 -8.88
CA ASN A 8 1.63 9.64 -8.84
C ASN A 8 2.31 9.68 -7.47
N HIS A 9 1.53 9.59 -6.37
CA HIS A 9 2.09 9.59 -5.01
C HIS A 9 2.88 8.31 -4.71
N LEU A 10 2.43 7.16 -5.21
CA LEU A 10 3.12 5.88 -5.07
C LEU A 10 4.41 5.90 -5.88
N LEU A 11 4.35 6.35 -7.14
CA LEU A 11 5.49 6.49 -8.03
C LEU A 11 6.60 7.39 -7.43
N ARG A 12 6.22 8.54 -6.86
CA ARG A 12 7.17 9.45 -6.20
C ARG A 12 7.87 8.83 -5.00
N LYS A 13 7.18 8.00 -4.20
CA LYS A 13 7.79 7.29 -3.06
C LYS A 13 8.80 6.26 -3.54
N ILE A 14 8.41 5.43 -4.51
CA ILE A 14 9.28 4.39 -5.07
C ILE A 14 10.53 5.02 -5.70
N ASN A 15 10.39 6.09 -6.47
CA ASN A 15 11.55 6.77 -7.07
C ASN A 15 12.52 7.34 -6.01
N LYS A 16 12.01 7.78 -4.85
CA LYS A 16 12.88 8.25 -3.75
C LYS A 16 13.63 7.08 -3.11
N LEU A 17 12.96 5.96 -2.89
CA LEU A 17 13.58 4.75 -2.29
C LEU A 17 14.59 4.11 -3.24
N ASN A 18 14.27 4.03 -4.52
CA ASN A 18 15.20 3.56 -5.55
C ASN A 18 16.46 4.44 -5.63
N LYS A 19 16.34 5.76 -5.51
CA LYS A 19 17.51 6.66 -5.47
C LYS A 19 18.40 6.42 -4.25
N LYS A 20 17.83 5.94 -3.15
CA LYS A 20 18.56 5.59 -1.93
C LYS A 20 19.03 4.13 -1.90
N ALA A 21 18.63 3.30 -2.87
CA ALA A 21 18.81 1.86 -2.87
C ALA A 21 18.30 1.17 -1.58
N GLU A 22 17.28 1.74 -0.95
CA GLU A 22 16.67 1.22 0.29
C GLU A 22 15.43 0.39 -0.01
N LYS A 23 15.32 -0.78 0.61
CA LYS A 23 14.15 -1.67 0.52
C LYS A 23 13.25 -1.44 1.72
N GLU A 24 12.41 -0.40 1.66
CA GLU A 24 11.47 -0.06 2.73
C GLU A 24 10.04 -0.54 2.45
N ILE A 25 9.25 -0.64 3.52
CA ILE A 25 7.82 -0.94 3.45
C ILE A 25 7.06 0.31 2.99
N ILE A 26 6.43 0.24 1.82
CA ILE A 26 5.64 1.32 1.25
C ILE A 26 4.17 1.12 1.59
N VAL A 27 3.64 1.98 2.46
CA VAL A 27 2.21 2.02 2.75
C VAL A 27 1.46 2.87 1.71
N THR A 28 0.43 2.28 1.10
CA THR A 28 -0.41 2.93 0.08
C THR A 28 -1.90 2.65 0.26
N TRP A 29 -2.72 3.63 -0.06
CA TRP A 29 -4.18 3.50 -0.16
C TRP A 29 -4.64 3.18 -1.59
N SER A 30 -3.74 3.28 -2.57
CA SER A 30 -4.10 3.08 -3.98
C SER A 30 -4.16 1.60 -4.33
N ARG A 31 -5.36 1.01 -4.26
CA ARG A 31 -5.63 -0.36 -4.72
C ARG A 31 -5.66 -0.51 -6.24
N ALA A 32 -5.85 0.60 -6.97
CA ALA A 32 -5.95 0.61 -8.43
C ALA A 32 -4.58 0.65 -9.15
N SER A 33 -3.47 0.80 -8.41
CA SER A 33 -2.14 0.90 -9.01
C SER A 33 -1.68 -0.47 -9.53
N THR A 34 -1.18 -0.49 -10.77
CA THR A 34 -0.56 -1.67 -11.37
C THR A 34 0.87 -1.80 -10.86
N ILE A 35 1.29 -3.02 -10.53
CA ILE A 35 2.67 -3.32 -10.16
C ILE A 35 3.55 -3.18 -11.41
N ILE A 36 4.64 -2.41 -11.30
CA ILE A 36 5.60 -2.16 -12.38
C ILE A 36 7.02 -2.55 -11.92
N SER A 37 7.92 -2.82 -12.86
CA SER A 37 9.24 -3.39 -12.56
C SER A 37 10.09 -2.58 -11.57
N ILE A 38 9.93 -1.26 -11.52
CA ILE A 38 10.65 -0.41 -10.54
C ILE A 38 10.24 -0.64 -9.08
N MET A 39 9.16 -1.38 -8.83
CA MET A 39 8.67 -1.74 -7.49
C MET A 39 9.28 -3.05 -6.97
N ILE A 40 10.03 -3.78 -7.81
CA ILE A 40 10.63 -5.06 -7.43
C ILE A 40 11.57 -4.85 -6.24
N GLY A 41 11.52 -5.78 -5.27
CA GLY A 41 12.31 -5.74 -4.05
C GLY A 41 11.77 -4.80 -2.97
N HIS A 42 10.64 -4.14 -3.21
CA HIS A 42 9.92 -3.36 -2.19
C HIS A 42 8.76 -4.17 -1.61
N THR A 43 8.48 -3.93 -0.34
CA THR A 43 7.31 -4.49 0.35
C THR A 43 6.20 -3.46 0.32
N ILE A 44 5.06 -3.76 -0.29
CA ILE A 44 3.94 -2.83 -0.43
C ILE A 44 2.82 -3.24 0.53
N ALA A 45 2.51 -2.36 1.48
CA ALA A 45 1.40 -2.51 2.40
C ALA A 45 0.20 -1.71 1.88
N VAL A 46 -0.78 -2.41 1.31
CA VAL A 46 -2.00 -1.82 0.75
C VAL A 46 -3.09 -1.78 1.81
N HIS A 47 -3.69 -0.60 2.01
CA HIS A 47 -4.89 -0.49 2.84
C HIS A 47 -6.07 -1.17 2.15
N ASN A 48 -6.71 -2.11 2.84
CA ASN A 48 -8.01 -2.62 2.43
C ASN A 48 -9.10 -1.80 3.10
N GLU A 49 -10.02 -1.26 2.30
CA GLU A 49 -11.21 -0.53 2.75
C GLU A 49 -12.26 -1.48 3.35
N VAL A 50 -11.83 -2.46 4.15
CA VAL A 50 -12.77 -3.18 5.01
C VAL A 50 -13.04 -2.29 6.22
N PHE A 51 -13.92 -1.32 6.01
CA PHE A 51 -14.72 -0.78 7.10
C PHE A 51 -15.66 -1.91 7.54
N MET A 52 -15.22 -2.73 8.48
CA MET A 52 -16.18 -3.43 9.32
C MET A 52 -16.89 -2.33 10.13
N GLU A 53 -18.14 -2.04 9.78
CA GLU A 53 -19.05 -1.34 10.67
C GLU A 53 -19.05 -2.10 11.99
N SER A 54 -18.36 -1.54 12.98
CA SER A 54 -18.37 -2.07 14.33
C SER A 54 -19.76 -1.75 14.90
N PRO A 55 -20.43 -2.68 15.61
CA PRO A 55 -21.65 -2.35 16.33
C PRO A 55 -21.42 -1.08 17.18
N PRO A 56 -22.43 -0.20 17.29
CA PRO A 56 -22.28 1.10 17.94
C PRO A 56 -21.72 0.91 19.34
N LEU A 57 -20.50 1.41 19.57
CA LEU A 57 -19.85 1.29 20.86
C LEU A 57 -20.53 2.22 21.86
N PRO A 58 -20.70 1.79 23.14
CA PRO A 58 -21.21 2.66 24.18
C PRO A 58 -20.35 3.93 24.29
N PRO A 59 -20.97 5.08 24.64
CA PRO A 59 -20.32 6.38 24.63
C PRO A 59 -19.27 6.45 25.74
N LYS A 60 -18.06 5.94 25.49
CA LYS A 60 -16.83 6.13 26.28
C LYS A 60 -15.60 5.37 25.78
N LYS A 61 -15.70 4.47 24.79
CA LYS A 61 -14.50 3.77 24.26
C LYS A 61 -13.91 4.53 23.07
N LYS A 62 -12.67 5.01 23.22
CA LYS A 62 -11.85 5.50 22.10
C LYS A 62 -11.84 4.42 21.02
N LYS A 63 -12.32 4.77 19.83
CA LYS A 63 -12.38 3.90 18.66
C LYS A 63 -10.97 3.65 18.15
N ASP A 64 -10.27 2.67 18.74
CA ASP A 64 -9.02 2.18 18.17
C ASP A 64 -9.33 1.50 16.84
N ARG A 65 -9.22 2.28 15.76
CA ARG A 65 -9.22 1.82 14.37
C ARG A 65 -8.02 0.88 14.21
N LYS A 66 -8.20 -0.42 14.44
CA LYS A 66 -7.26 -1.45 14.00
C LYS A 66 -7.21 -1.42 12.47
N ARG A 67 -6.22 -0.70 11.92
CA ARG A 67 -5.97 -0.62 10.47
C ARG A 67 -5.48 -1.98 10.00
N LYS A 68 -6.20 -2.62 9.09
CA LYS A 68 -5.76 -3.87 8.44
C LYS A 68 -5.05 -3.51 7.12
N TYR A 69 -3.84 -4.01 6.96
CA TYR A 69 -3.05 -3.89 5.74
C TYR A 69 -2.98 -5.26 5.08
N LEU A 70 -2.99 -5.27 3.75
CA LEU A 70 -2.56 -6.43 2.97
C LEU A 70 -1.14 -6.16 2.50
N VAL A 71 -0.20 -6.99 2.96
CA VAL A 71 1.22 -6.82 2.67
C VAL A 71 1.59 -7.77 1.54
N PHE A 72 2.22 -7.22 0.51
CA PHE A 72 2.74 -7.97 -0.62
C PHE A 72 4.24 -7.70 -0.79
N GLU A 73 4.99 -8.75 -1.04
CA GLU A 73 6.36 -8.64 -1.54
C GLU A 73 6.33 -8.71 -3.06
N VAL A 74 6.98 -7.74 -3.72
CA VAL A 74 7.08 -7.73 -5.17
C VAL A 74 8.39 -8.38 -5.59
N SER A 75 8.34 -9.64 -6.02
CA SER A 75 9.46 -10.38 -6.59
C SER A 75 9.27 -10.63 -8.09
N LEU A 76 10.37 -10.76 -8.83
CA LEU A 76 10.33 -11.35 -10.17
C LEU A 76 10.11 -12.84 -9.99
N SER A 77 9.02 -13.37 -10.56
CA SER A 77 8.92 -14.80 -10.76
C SER A 77 10.06 -15.26 -11.68
N PRO A 78 10.72 -16.39 -11.36
CA PRO A 78 11.81 -16.93 -12.18
C PRO A 78 11.33 -17.28 -13.60
#